data_AF-A0A2E3N1M9-F1
#
_entry.id   AF-A0A2E3N1M9-F1
#
_cell.length_a   1.000
_cell.length_b   1.000
_cell.length_c   1.000
_cell.angle_alpha   90.00
_cell.angle_beta   90.00
_cell.angle_gamma   90.00
#
_symmetry.space_group_name_H-M   'P 1'
#
loop_
_entity.id
_entity.type
_entity.pdbx_description
1 polymer ?
#
loop_
_entity_poly.entity_id
_entity_poly.type
_entity_poly.pdbx_seq_one_letter_code
_entity_poly.pdbx_strand_id
1 'polypeptide(L)'
;MEYLNKVFLDNTILEWLIALGYIVGSFIAVKIVYWIISNVIKKITKKTKTKLDDILIDKLEKPIVYSIILLGYWIAIHDLHFSDKSILTSLESIGFFATIIILTSIISRIVDAFVTEIILPYAEKTERGQNNFLLPVIRKTLRSAIWIFGVIIGLDNIGLDITAMIAGLGIGGLALALAAQDSVKNIFAGIMIFLDKPFKIQDRIQIEGYDGIVEEVGLRSTRLRTLDGRIVTIPNSTFTDKSVVNITSQPSLKIKLNLGLTYDTDEKGMQKGIDILNQIVADNHDILDETCEVGFKDFGDFSLGILFIYFIKPESHWLNSQHIINKEILKRFNEAGLEFAFPTQTILKKEI
;
A
#
# COMPACT_ATOMS: atom_id res chain seq x y z
N MET A 1 -66.50 -32.28 14.98
CA MET A 1 -65.81 -32.78 13.78
C MET A 1 -66.27 -32.08 12.51
N GLU A 2 -67.56 -31.76 12.30
CA GLU A 2 -68.03 -31.03 11.10
C GLU A 2 -67.41 -29.65 10.89
N TYR A 3 -67.19 -28.87 11.95
CA TYR A 3 -66.60 -27.53 11.84
C TYR A 3 -65.15 -27.52 11.35
N LEU A 4 -64.39 -28.60 11.54
CA LEU A 4 -62.97 -28.65 11.15
C LEU A 4 -62.78 -28.84 9.63
N ASN A 5 -63.81 -29.31 8.94
CA ASN A 5 -63.79 -29.57 7.50
C ASN A 5 -64.33 -28.39 6.67
N LYS A 6 -64.70 -27.27 7.32
CA LYS A 6 -65.13 -26.07 6.59
C LYS A 6 -63.93 -25.51 5.83
N VAL A 7 -64.09 -25.31 4.52
CA VAL A 7 -63.03 -24.82 3.63
C VAL A 7 -63.01 -23.30 3.65
N PHE A 8 -61.83 -22.73 3.82
CA PHE A 8 -61.53 -21.31 3.76
C PHE A 8 -60.23 -21.11 2.99
N LEU A 9 -60.27 -20.36 1.88
CA LEU A 9 -59.15 -20.19 0.95
C LEU A 9 -58.53 -21.55 0.56
N ASP A 10 -59.37 -22.47 0.07
CA ASP A 10 -59.00 -23.81 -0.40
C ASP A 10 -58.42 -24.78 0.63
N ASN A 11 -58.31 -24.35 1.90
CA ASN A 11 -57.83 -25.18 3.00
C ASN A 11 -58.92 -25.38 4.04
N THR A 12 -58.96 -26.55 4.64
CA THR A 12 -59.78 -26.85 5.81
C THR A 12 -59.32 -26.03 7.03
N ILE A 13 -60.24 -25.79 7.97
CA ILE A 13 -59.87 -25.18 9.26
C ILE A 13 -58.79 -26.00 9.98
N LEU A 14 -58.76 -27.32 9.78
CA LEU A 14 -57.70 -28.18 10.33
C LEU A 14 -56.31 -27.83 9.77
N GLU A 15 -56.17 -27.65 8.45
CA GLU A 15 -54.88 -27.28 7.81
C GLU A 15 -54.40 -25.90 8.28
N TRP A 16 -55.31 -24.93 8.43
CA TRP A 16 -54.98 -23.64 9.04
C TRP A 16 -54.52 -23.76 10.50
N LEU A 17 -55.12 -24.67 11.28
CA LEU A 17 -54.70 -24.95 12.65
C LEU A 17 -53.33 -25.64 12.69
N ILE A 18 -53.01 -26.51 11.73
CA ILE A 18 -51.70 -27.15 11.60
C ILE A 18 -50.63 -26.10 11.22
N ALA A 19 -50.89 -25.25 10.24
CA ALA A 19 -50.02 -24.14 9.86
C ALA A 19 -49.75 -23.16 11.02
N LEU A 20 -50.80 -22.81 11.77
CA LEU A 20 -50.68 -22.04 13.01
C LEU A 20 -49.86 -22.79 14.06
N GLY A 21 -50.00 -24.12 14.14
CA GLY A 21 -49.18 -25.01 14.95
C GLY A 21 -47.69 -24.93 14.62
N TYR A 22 -47.31 -24.88 13.34
CA TYR A 22 -45.90 -24.67 12.94
C TYR A 22 -45.35 -23.32 13.39
N ILE A 23 -46.14 -22.25 13.24
CA ILE A 23 -45.74 -20.90 13.69
C ILE A 23 -45.56 -20.89 15.21
N VAL A 24 -46.56 -21.37 15.97
CA VAL A 24 -46.48 -21.45 17.45
C VAL A 24 -45.32 -22.35 17.88
N GLY A 25 -45.13 -23.48 17.19
CA GLY A 25 -44.01 -24.40 17.39
C GLY A 25 -42.66 -23.72 17.17
N SER A 26 -42.54 -22.85 16.16
CA SER A 26 -41.33 -22.07 15.91
C SER A 26 -41.01 -21.10 17.06
N PHE A 27 -42.02 -20.47 17.68
CA PHE A 27 -41.80 -19.64 18.87
C PHE A 27 -41.33 -20.45 20.08
N ILE A 28 -41.82 -21.68 20.24
CA ILE A 28 -41.34 -22.60 21.28
C ILE A 28 -39.89 -23.02 20.97
N ALA A 29 -39.60 -23.38 19.73
CA ALA A 29 -38.25 -23.71 19.27
C ALA A 29 -37.28 -22.55 19.49
N VAL A 30 -37.70 -21.31 19.26
CA VAL A 30 -36.94 -20.09 19.58
C VAL A 30 -36.60 -20.04 21.07
N LYS A 31 -37.57 -20.27 21.97
CA LYS A 31 -37.28 -20.27 23.42
C LYS A 31 -36.27 -21.35 23.79
N ILE A 32 -36.38 -22.54 23.20
CA ILE A 32 -35.45 -23.65 23.42
C ILE A 32 -34.06 -23.28 22.90
N VAL A 33 -33.94 -22.83 21.67
CA VAL A 33 -32.64 -22.47 21.07
C VAL A 33 -32.02 -21.28 21.77
N TYR A 34 -32.79 -20.26 22.13
CA TYR A 34 -32.31 -19.13 22.93
C TYR A 34 -31.78 -19.61 24.29
N TRP A 35 -32.51 -20.51 24.97
CA TRP A 35 -32.05 -21.13 26.22
C TRP A 35 -30.76 -21.94 26.01
N ILE A 36 -30.65 -22.74 24.95
CA ILE A 36 -29.43 -23.50 24.61
C ILE A 36 -28.26 -22.54 24.36
N ILE A 37 -28.44 -21.51 23.53
CA ILE A 37 -27.41 -20.54 23.21
C ILE A 37 -26.92 -19.84 24.48
N SER A 38 -27.86 -19.30 25.27
CA SER A 38 -27.54 -18.51 26.46
C SER A 38 -26.99 -19.36 27.62
N ASN A 39 -27.49 -20.58 27.83
CA ASN A 39 -27.13 -21.39 29.01
C ASN A 39 -26.09 -22.48 28.76
N VAL A 40 -25.97 -22.98 27.52
CA VAL A 40 -25.04 -24.07 27.15
C VAL A 40 -23.90 -23.50 26.32
N ILE A 41 -24.20 -22.92 25.16
CA ILE A 41 -23.18 -22.52 24.18
C ILE A 41 -22.31 -21.40 24.75
N LYS A 42 -22.90 -20.32 25.28
CA LYS A 42 -22.14 -19.21 25.92
C LYS A 42 -21.31 -19.67 27.13
N LYS A 43 -21.65 -20.79 27.79
CA LYS A 43 -20.81 -21.35 28.89
C LYS A 43 -19.64 -22.16 28.37
N ILE A 44 -19.80 -22.83 27.24
CA ILE A 44 -18.73 -23.60 26.59
C ILE A 44 -17.70 -22.66 25.99
N THR A 45 -18.15 -21.61 25.31
CA THR A 45 -17.23 -20.70 24.60
C THR A 45 -16.39 -19.83 25.51
N LYS A 46 -16.88 -19.52 26.71
CA LYS A 46 -16.08 -18.90 27.78
C LYS A 46 -14.88 -19.75 28.23
N LYS A 47 -14.86 -21.06 27.89
CA LYS A 47 -13.72 -21.95 28.17
C LYS A 47 -12.72 -22.01 27.02
N THR A 48 -13.02 -21.41 25.88
CA THR A 48 -12.14 -21.38 24.71
C THR A 48 -11.06 -20.30 24.90
N LYS A 49 -9.88 -20.49 24.29
CA LYS A 49 -8.77 -19.53 24.37
C LYS A 49 -9.02 -18.25 23.57
N THR A 50 -9.94 -18.28 22.60
CA THR A 50 -10.26 -17.22 21.65
C THR A 50 -11.49 -16.41 22.07
N LYS A 51 -11.38 -15.08 22.17
CA LYS A 51 -12.51 -14.18 22.47
C LYS A 51 -13.51 -14.03 21.31
N LEU A 52 -13.12 -14.45 20.11
CA LEU A 52 -13.94 -14.35 18.91
C LEU A 52 -15.23 -15.18 19.00
N ASP A 53 -15.15 -16.38 19.57
CA ASP A 53 -16.27 -17.31 19.60
C ASP A 53 -17.42 -16.78 20.46
N ASP A 54 -17.08 -16.23 21.64
CA ASP A 54 -18.03 -15.60 22.56
C ASP A 54 -18.81 -14.46 21.89
N ILE A 55 -18.11 -13.63 21.12
CA ILE A 55 -18.67 -12.42 20.50
C ILE A 55 -19.48 -12.78 19.24
N LEU A 56 -19.02 -13.76 18.47
CA LEU A 56 -19.78 -14.29 17.34
C LEU A 56 -21.10 -14.87 17.83
N ILE A 57 -21.10 -15.66 18.90
CA ILE A 57 -22.34 -16.23 19.45
C ILE A 57 -23.29 -15.14 19.94
N ASP A 58 -22.79 -14.14 20.66
CA ASP A 58 -23.62 -13.03 21.13
C ASP A 58 -24.22 -12.21 19.97
N LYS A 59 -23.43 -11.98 18.91
CA LYS A 59 -23.90 -11.25 17.74
C LYS A 59 -24.84 -12.08 16.86
N LEU A 60 -24.64 -13.40 16.75
CA LEU A 60 -25.44 -14.30 15.89
C LEU A 60 -26.72 -14.81 16.54
N GLU A 61 -26.86 -14.70 17.87
CA GLU A 61 -28.05 -15.14 18.61
C GLU A 61 -29.35 -14.60 18.02
N LYS A 62 -29.44 -13.28 17.77
CA LYS A 62 -30.65 -12.65 17.21
C LYS A 62 -30.96 -13.13 15.78
N PRO A 63 -30.02 -13.11 14.82
CA PRO A 63 -30.26 -13.68 13.50
C PRO A 63 -30.69 -15.14 13.51
N ILE A 64 -30.07 -15.99 14.33
CA ILE A 64 -30.42 -17.42 14.44
C ILE A 64 -31.86 -17.58 14.92
N VAL A 65 -32.28 -16.79 15.92
CA VAL A 65 -33.67 -16.77 16.39
C VAL A 65 -34.64 -16.40 15.27
N TYR A 66 -34.34 -15.36 14.49
CA TYR A 66 -35.18 -14.98 13.35
C TYR A 66 -35.21 -16.05 12.25
N SER A 67 -34.10 -16.75 12.01
CA SER A 67 -34.07 -17.86 11.05
C SER A 67 -35.02 -19.00 11.45
N ILE A 68 -35.16 -19.29 12.74
CA ILE A 68 -36.07 -20.36 13.21
C ILE A 68 -37.54 -19.98 13.00
N ILE A 69 -37.90 -18.73 13.28
CA ILE A 69 -39.26 -18.22 12.99
C ILE A 69 -39.53 -18.28 11.49
N LEU A 70 -38.54 -17.90 10.68
CA LEU A 70 -38.65 -17.93 9.22
C LEU A 70 -38.75 -19.36 8.67
N LEU A 71 -38.05 -20.33 9.26
CA LEU A 71 -38.23 -21.75 8.93
C LEU A 71 -39.65 -22.23 9.26
N GLY A 72 -40.20 -21.82 10.40
CA GLY A 72 -41.60 -22.10 10.74
C GLY A 72 -42.59 -21.49 9.74
N TYR A 73 -42.31 -20.26 9.28
CA TYR A 73 -43.06 -19.62 8.21
C TYR A 73 -42.98 -20.42 6.89
N TRP A 74 -41.79 -20.80 6.45
CA TRP A 74 -41.58 -21.60 5.23
C TRP A 74 -42.35 -22.92 5.26
N ILE A 75 -42.30 -23.63 6.39
CA ILE A 75 -43.05 -24.89 6.55
C ILE A 75 -44.56 -24.61 6.52
N ALA A 76 -45.03 -23.57 7.21
CA ALA A 76 -46.45 -23.24 7.28
C ALA A 76 -47.05 -22.85 5.91
N ILE A 77 -46.33 -22.09 5.08
CA ILE A 77 -46.86 -21.67 3.78
C ILE A 77 -46.87 -22.80 2.74
N HIS A 78 -45.95 -23.77 2.83
CA HIS A 78 -45.89 -24.92 1.90
C HIS A 78 -46.80 -26.08 2.28
N ASP A 79 -47.27 -26.15 3.53
CA ASP A 79 -48.27 -27.12 3.97
C ASP A 79 -49.70 -26.71 3.52
N LEU A 80 -49.93 -25.41 3.32
CA LEU A 80 -51.18 -24.86 2.82
C LEU A 80 -51.30 -24.96 1.29
N HIS A 81 -52.48 -25.33 0.82
CA HIS A 81 -52.83 -25.43 -0.59
C HIS A 81 -53.54 -24.15 -1.06
N PHE A 82 -52.96 -23.42 -1.99
CA PHE A 82 -53.59 -22.22 -2.57
C PHE A 82 -53.98 -22.50 -4.04
N SER A 83 -55.25 -22.38 -4.42
CA SER A 83 -55.64 -22.51 -5.84
C SER A 83 -55.11 -21.35 -6.68
N ASP A 84 -55.07 -20.15 -6.10
CA ASP A 84 -54.44 -18.99 -6.71
C ASP A 84 -52.94 -18.96 -6.39
N LYS A 85 -52.12 -19.34 -7.38
CA LYS A 85 -50.66 -19.35 -7.27
C LYS A 85 -50.07 -17.96 -7.01
N SER A 86 -50.80 -16.87 -7.28
CA SER A 86 -50.34 -15.50 -6.99
C SER A 86 -50.18 -15.25 -5.49
N ILE A 87 -51.00 -15.89 -4.65
CA ILE A 87 -50.94 -15.78 -3.20
C ILE A 87 -49.69 -16.47 -2.67
N LEU A 88 -49.44 -17.72 -3.11
CA LEU A 88 -48.26 -18.47 -2.69
C LEU A 88 -46.97 -17.78 -3.13
N THR A 89 -46.88 -17.35 -4.40
CA THR A 89 -45.71 -16.62 -4.91
C THR A 89 -45.44 -15.32 -4.16
N SER A 90 -46.48 -14.56 -3.79
CA SER A 90 -46.32 -13.35 -2.96
C SER A 90 -45.79 -13.67 -1.55
N LEU A 91 -46.28 -14.76 -0.93
CA LEU A 91 -45.80 -15.22 0.38
C LEU A 91 -44.35 -15.73 0.30
N GLU A 92 -44.00 -16.46 -0.75
CA GLU A 92 -42.63 -16.92 -1.01
C GLU A 92 -41.68 -15.74 -1.22
N SER A 93 -42.07 -14.73 -2.01
CA SER A 93 -41.30 -13.50 -2.22
C SER A 93 -41.01 -12.76 -0.91
N ILE A 94 -42.00 -12.65 -0.02
CA ILE A 94 -41.80 -12.08 1.34
C ILE A 94 -40.84 -12.96 2.17
N GLY A 95 -40.98 -14.28 2.09
CA GLY A 95 -40.10 -15.23 2.77
C GLY A 95 -38.65 -15.17 2.29
N PHE A 96 -38.44 -15.07 0.99
CA PHE A 96 -37.12 -14.90 0.38
C PHE A 96 -36.51 -13.55 0.75
N PHE A 97 -37.27 -12.46 0.68
CA PHE A 97 -36.83 -11.14 1.13
C PHE A 97 -36.36 -11.18 2.59
N ALA A 98 -37.16 -11.76 3.49
CA ALA A 98 -36.80 -11.93 4.90
C ALA A 98 -35.55 -12.79 5.08
N THR A 99 -35.41 -13.87 4.31
CA THR A 99 -34.21 -14.73 4.31
C THR A 99 -32.96 -13.94 3.97
N ILE A 100 -33.02 -13.15 2.90
CA ILE A 100 -31.88 -12.35 2.42
C ILE A 100 -31.50 -11.28 3.44
N ILE A 101 -32.47 -10.62 4.08
CA ILE A 101 -32.20 -9.63 5.13
C ILE A 101 -31.55 -10.28 6.36
N ILE A 102 -32.00 -11.48 6.75
CA ILE A 102 -31.37 -12.23 7.85
C ILE A 102 -29.92 -12.61 7.50
N LEU A 103 -29.68 -13.15 6.31
CA LEU A 103 -28.33 -13.49 5.84
C LEU A 103 -27.42 -12.26 5.76
N THR A 104 -27.94 -11.14 5.26
CA THR A 104 -27.24 -9.85 5.22
C THR A 104 -26.86 -9.38 6.62
N SER A 105 -27.79 -9.47 7.58
CA SER A 105 -27.52 -9.16 8.98
C SER A 105 -26.46 -10.09 9.59
N ILE A 106 -26.48 -11.39 9.28
CA ILE A 106 -25.45 -12.35 9.71
C ILE A 106 -24.08 -11.92 9.17
N ILE A 107 -23.96 -11.72 7.86
CA ILE A 107 -22.69 -11.32 7.21
C ILE A 107 -22.19 -10.00 7.79
N SER A 108 -23.05 -8.99 7.90
CA SER A 108 -22.70 -7.68 8.48
C SER A 108 -22.15 -7.82 9.91
N ARG A 109 -22.75 -8.68 10.73
CA ARG A 109 -22.34 -8.89 12.13
C ARG A 109 -21.03 -9.67 12.24
N ILE A 110 -20.80 -10.63 11.35
CA ILE A 110 -19.52 -11.35 11.25
C ILE A 110 -18.40 -10.37 10.88
N VAL A 111 -18.62 -9.53 9.87
CA VAL A 111 -17.65 -8.49 9.47
C VAL A 111 -17.39 -7.52 10.64
N ASP A 112 -18.43 -7.10 11.35
CA ASP A 112 -18.28 -6.26 12.54
C ASP A 112 -17.50 -6.94 13.67
N ALA A 113 -17.69 -8.24 13.90
CA ALA A 113 -16.94 -9.02 14.87
C ALA A 113 -15.46 -9.10 14.47
N PHE A 114 -15.19 -9.44 13.21
CA PHE A 114 -13.85 -9.53 12.67
C PHE A 114 -13.08 -8.21 12.81
N VAL A 115 -13.69 -7.08 12.43
CA VAL A 115 -13.05 -5.76 12.55
C VAL A 115 -12.79 -5.38 14.01
N THR A 116 -13.73 -5.65 14.91
CA THR A 116 -13.63 -5.23 16.33
C THR A 116 -12.64 -6.07 17.13
N GLU A 117 -12.51 -7.35 16.81
CA GLU A 117 -11.75 -8.28 17.66
C GLU A 117 -10.42 -8.71 17.05
N ILE A 118 -10.30 -8.69 15.72
CA ILE A 118 -9.05 -9.04 15.03
C ILE A 118 -8.32 -7.77 14.61
N ILE A 119 -8.99 -6.84 13.93
CA ILE A 119 -8.27 -5.71 13.33
C ILE A 119 -7.93 -4.64 14.39
N LEU A 120 -8.91 -4.25 15.21
CA LEU A 120 -8.73 -3.18 16.21
C LEU A 120 -7.61 -3.48 17.24
N PRO A 121 -7.57 -4.66 17.91
CA PRO A 121 -6.56 -4.92 18.93
C PRO A 121 -5.14 -5.08 18.36
N TYR A 122 -5.01 -5.50 17.10
CA TYR A 122 -3.71 -5.56 16.43
C TYR A 122 -3.23 -4.16 16.03
N ALA A 123 -4.15 -3.29 15.60
CA ALA A 123 -3.81 -1.91 15.26
C ALA A 123 -3.42 -1.07 16.48
N GLU A 124 -4.06 -1.28 17.63
CA GLU A 124 -3.76 -0.58 18.89
C GLU A 124 -2.40 -0.96 19.50
N LYS A 125 -1.90 -2.18 19.23
CA LYS A 125 -0.58 -2.65 19.71
C LYS A 125 0.61 -2.02 18.98
N THR A 126 0.36 -1.31 17.88
CA THR A 126 1.41 -0.63 17.11
C THR A 126 1.53 0.81 17.65
N GLU A 127 2.74 1.39 17.74
CA GLU A 127 2.97 2.77 18.23
C GLU A 127 2.14 3.86 17.49
N ARG A 128 1.58 3.55 16.31
CA ARG A 128 0.66 4.39 15.53
C ARG A 128 -0.82 4.26 15.93
N GLY A 129 -1.15 3.43 16.92
CA GLY A 129 -2.51 3.05 17.30
C GLY A 129 -3.37 4.19 17.88
N GLN A 130 -2.78 5.28 18.37
CA GLN A 130 -3.52 6.38 19.01
C GLN A 130 -4.34 7.26 18.05
N ASN A 131 -4.09 7.23 16.73
CA ASN A 131 -4.78 8.08 15.74
C ASN A 131 -5.59 7.28 14.71
N ASN A 132 -6.19 6.17 15.11
CA ASN A 132 -6.80 5.24 14.15
C ASN A 132 -8.23 5.62 13.72
N PHE A 133 -8.39 6.85 13.21
CA PHE A 133 -9.65 7.36 12.65
C PHE A 133 -10.15 6.55 11.43
N LEU A 134 -9.28 5.75 10.80
CA LEU A 134 -9.60 4.99 9.60
C LEU A 134 -10.47 3.75 9.87
N LEU A 135 -10.28 3.06 11.01
CA LEU A 135 -11.01 1.82 11.28
C LEU A 135 -12.53 2.03 11.43
N PRO A 136 -13.03 3.06 12.15
CA PRO A 136 -14.46 3.35 12.18
C PRO A 136 -15.03 3.65 10.79
N VAL A 137 -14.28 4.34 9.94
CA VAL A 137 -14.69 4.69 8.56
C VAL A 137 -14.78 3.45 7.68
N ILE A 138 -13.76 2.59 7.69
CA ILE A 138 -13.74 1.33 6.93
C ILE A 138 -14.91 0.43 7.38
N ARG A 139 -15.10 0.28 8.69
CA ARG A 139 -16.18 -0.51 9.26
C ARG A 139 -17.55 -0.03 8.80
N LYS A 140 -17.81 1.28 8.90
CA LYS A 140 -19.08 1.89 8.48
C LYS A 140 -19.30 1.70 6.98
N THR A 141 -18.26 1.87 6.18
CA THR A 141 -18.30 1.71 4.72
C THR A 141 -18.63 0.27 4.33
N LEU A 142 -17.93 -0.72 4.90
CA LEU A 142 -18.19 -2.15 4.66
C LEU A 142 -19.61 -2.53 5.07
N ARG A 143 -20.05 -2.09 6.26
CA ARG A 143 -21.41 -2.34 6.72
C ARG A 143 -22.44 -1.73 5.77
N SER A 144 -22.27 -0.47 5.37
CA SER A 144 -23.15 0.20 4.42
C SER A 144 -23.20 -0.54 3.08
N ALA A 145 -22.06 -0.97 2.54
CA ALA A 145 -22.00 -1.74 1.31
C ALA A 145 -22.78 -3.06 1.42
N ILE A 146 -22.55 -3.84 2.48
CA ILE A 146 -23.25 -5.12 2.72
C ILE A 146 -24.76 -4.92 2.77
N TRP A 147 -25.24 -3.90 3.48
CA TRP A 147 -26.68 -3.60 3.57
C TRP A 147 -27.26 -3.10 2.25
N ILE A 148 -26.55 -2.26 1.51
CA ILE A 148 -26.99 -1.79 0.18
C ILE A 148 -27.19 -2.99 -0.76
N PHE A 149 -26.19 -3.88 -0.86
CA PHE A 149 -26.30 -5.07 -1.70
C PHE A 149 -27.38 -6.03 -1.20
N GLY A 150 -27.44 -6.27 0.11
CA GLY A 150 -28.45 -7.15 0.70
C GLY A 150 -29.88 -6.69 0.45
N VAL A 151 -30.15 -5.39 0.56
CA VAL A 151 -31.46 -4.82 0.24
C VAL A 151 -31.78 -4.96 -1.24
N ILE A 152 -30.83 -4.64 -2.14
CA ILE A 152 -31.04 -4.77 -3.59
C ILE A 152 -31.36 -6.21 -3.98
N ILE A 153 -30.58 -7.19 -3.51
CA ILE A 153 -30.81 -8.61 -3.79
C ILE A 153 -32.17 -9.05 -3.21
N GLY A 154 -32.56 -8.51 -2.04
CA GLY A 154 -33.89 -8.72 -1.49
C GLY A 154 -34.99 -8.21 -2.42
N LEU A 155 -34.88 -6.97 -2.90
CA LEU A 155 -35.89 -6.32 -3.74
C LEU A 155 -36.09 -7.05 -5.08
N ASP A 156 -35.05 -7.67 -5.63
CA ASP A 156 -35.13 -8.51 -6.84
C ASP A 156 -36.11 -9.68 -6.66
N ASN A 157 -36.09 -10.31 -5.47
CA ASN A 157 -36.92 -11.49 -5.18
C ASN A 157 -38.41 -11.17 -5.00
N ILE A 158 -38.77 -9.90 -4.83
CA ILE A 158 -40.17 -9.44 -4.80
C ILE A 158 -40.63 -8.90 -6.17
N GLY A 159 -39.83 -9.10 -7.22
CA GLY A 159 -40.17 -8.76 -8.60
C GLY A 159 -39.92 -7.29 -8.98
N LEU A 160 -39.14 -6.55 -8.18
CA LEU A 160 -38.72 -5.20 -8.55
C LEU A 160 -37.53 -5.25 -9.50
N ASP A 161 -37.59 -4.49 -10.58
CA ASP A 161 -36.44 -4.34 -11.49
C ASP A 161 -35.31 -3.57 -10.79
N ILE A 162 -34.27 -4.30 -10.40
CA ILE A 162 -33.08 -3.74 -9.75
C ILE A 162 -32.04 -3.22 -10.75
N THR A 163 -32.27 -3.35 -12.06
CA THR A 163 -31.33 -2.95 -13.11
C THR A 163 -30.95 -1.48 -12.97
N ALA A 164 -31.92 -0.60 -12.74
CA ALA A 164 -31.67 0.82 -12.52
C ALA A 164 -30.84 1.10 -11.25
N MET A 165 -31.07 0.34 -10.17
CA MET A 165 -30.32 0.47 -8.91
C MET A 165 -28.87 0.00 -9.08
N ILE A 166 -28.66 -1.16 -9.72
CA ILE A 166 -27.33 -1.68 -10.04
C ILE A 166 -26.60 -0.71 -10.98
N ALA A 167 -27.26 -0.20 -12.02
CA ALA A 167 -26.67 0.77 -12.95
C ALA A 167 -26.24 2.05 -12.22
N GLY A 168 -27.09 2.59 -11.34
CA GLY A 168 -26.77 3.75 -10.50
C GLY A 168 -25.59 3.50 -9.57
N LEU A 169 -25.53 2.33 -8.91
CA LEU A 169 -24.37 1.93 -8.09
C LEU A 169 -23.11 1.73 -8.92
N GLY A 170 -23.21 1.21 -10.14
CA GLY A 170 -22.08 1.07 -11.06
C GLY A 170 -21.46 2.42 -11.40
N ILE A 171 -22.29 3.40 -11.77
CA ILE A 171 -21.84 4.77 -12.07
C ILE A 171 -21.29 5.45 -10.81
N GLY A 172 -21.98 5.34 -9.68
CA GLY A 172 -21.52 5.91 -8.40
C GLY A 172 -20.22 5.27 -7.91
N GLY A 173 -20.08 3.95 -8.08
CA GLY A 173 -18.88 3.18 -7.79
C GLY A 173 -17.70 3.58 -8.67
N LEU A 174 -17.94 3.80 -9.97
CA LEU A 174 -16.91 4.31 -10.89
C LEU A 174 -16.44 5.71 -10.48
N ALA A 175 -17.37 6.62 -10.14
CA ALA A 175 -17.02 7.95 -9.67
C ALA A 175 -16.16 7.91 -8.38
N LEU A 176 -16.51 7.03 -7.44
CA LEU A 176 -15.74 6.82 -6.21
C LEU A 176 -14.37 6.20 -6.49
N ALA A 177 -14.28 5.24 -7.44
CA ALA A 177 -13.02 4.62 -7.84
C ALA A 177 -12.06 5.63 -8.48
N LEU A 178 -12.58 6.51 -9.35
CA LEU A 178 -11.81 7.60 -9.95
C LEU A 178 -11.31 8.58 -8.88
N ALA A 179 -12.17 8.96 -7.93
CA ALA A 179 -11.78 9.83 -6.82
C ALA A 179 -10.72 9.19 -5.90
N ALA A 180 -10.75 7.87 -5.73
CA ALA A 180 -9.80 7.13 -4.90
C ALA A 180 -8.52 6.70 -5.65
N GLN A 181 -8.45 6.91 -6.97
CA GLN A 181 -7.41 6.36 -7.84
C GLN A 181 -5.99 6.69 -7.35
N ASP A 182 -5.73 7.94 -7.00
CA ASP A 182 -4.41 8.38 -6.53
C ASP A 182 -4.01 7.74 -5.20
N SER A 183 -4.98 7.54 -4.30
CA SER A 183 -4.71 6.90 -3.01
C SER A 183 -4.31 5.44 -3.22
N VAL A 184 -5.06 4.73 -4.06
CA VAL A 184 -4.78 3.33 -4.42
C VAL A 184 -3.43 3.21 -5.13
N LYS A 185 -3.15 4.10 -6.10
CA LYS A 185 -1.87 4.14 -6.82
C LYS A 185 -0.68 4.29 -5.88
N ASN A 186 -0.77 5.20 -4.90
CA ASN A 186 0.30 5.40 -3.91
C ASN A 186 0.50 4.22 -2.97
N ILE A 187 -0.57 3.51 -2.61
CA ILE A 187 -0.47 2.28 -1.79
C ILE A 187 0.27 1.19 -2.57
N PHE A 188 -0.12 0.94 -3.82
CA PHE A 188 0.55 -0.04 -4.67
C PHE A 188 2.02 0.32 -4.93
N ALA A 189 2.31 1.59 -5.20
CA ALA A 189 3.68 2.05 -5.35
C ALA A 189 4.51 1.84 -4.08
N GLY A 190 3.92 2.06 -2.89
CA GLY A 190 4.58 1.76 -1.61
C GLY A 190 4.94 0.28 -1.45
N ILE A 191 4.04 -0.62 -1.86
CA ILE A 191 4.29 -2.06 -1.87
C ILE A 191 5.43 -2.40 -2.85
N MET A 192 5.43 -1.82 -4.05
CA MET A 192 6.50 -2.06 -5.04
C MET A 192 7.87 -1.58 -4.57
N ILE A 193 7.97 -0.41 -3.91
CA ILE A 193 9.22 0.05 -3.29
C ILE A 193 9.77 -1.01 -2.31
N PHE A 194 8.90 -1.65 -1.54
CA PHE A 194 9.30 -2.69 -0.59
C PHE A 194 9.74 -4.00 -1.27
N LEU A 195 9.08 -4.38 -2.37
CA LEU A 195 9.36 -5.61 -3.12
C LEU A 195 10.62 -5.48 -3.98
N ASP A 196 10.69 -4.43 -4.80
CA ASP A 196 11.76 -4.23 -5.78
C ASP A 196 13.01 -3.59 -5.14
N LYS A 197 12.84 -2.90 -4.01
CA LYS A 197 13.90 -2.25 -3.22
C LYS A 197 14.87 -1.42 -4.07
N PRO A 198 14.38 -0.45 -4.89
CA PRO A 198 15.25 0.48 -5.62
C PRO A 198 16.13 1.32 -4.68
N PHE A 199 15.69 1.48 -3.43
CA PHE A 199 16.44 2.07 -2.33
C PHE A 199 15.93 1.49 -0.99
N LYS A 200 16.70 1.72 0.07
CA LYS A 200 16.38 1.32 1.44
C LYS A 200 16.32 2.53 2.36
N ILE A 201 15.75 2.35 3.54
CA ILE A 201 15.86 3.34 4.62
C ILE A 201 17.35 3.54 4.92
N GLN A 202 17.74 4.80 5.11
CA GLN A 202 19.12 5.30 5.21
C GLN A 202 19.91 5.43 3.90
N ASP A 203 19.37 5.03 2.74
CA ASP A 203 20.00 5.37 1.46
C ASP A 203 19.84 6.86 1.18
N ARG A 204 20.88 7.49 0.65
CA ARG A 204 20.82 8.81 0.02
C ARG A 204 20.37 8.64 -1.42
N ILE A 205 19.29 9.31 -1.79
CA ILE A 205 18.71 9.25 -3.12
C ILE A 205 18.49 10.65 -3.69
N GLN A 206 18.46 10.73 -5.01
CA GLN A 206 18.03 11.92 -5.74
C GLN A 206 16.78 11.63 -6.56
N ILE A 207 15.77 12.48 -6.41
CA ILE A 207 14.48 12.37 -7.13
C ILE A 207 13.81 13.75 -7.22
N GLU A 208 13.28 14.11 -8.39
CA GLU A 208 12.50 15.35 -8.61
C GLU A 208 13.20 16.61 -8.06
N GLY A 209 14.53 16.68 -8.19
CA GLY A 209 15.34 17.81 -7.70
C GLY A 209 15.66 17.80 -6.21
N TYR A 210 15.14 16.84 -5.44
CA TYR A 210 15.51 16.63 -4.04
C TYR A 210 16.70 15.69 -3.93
N ASP A 211 17.61 15.99 -3.01
CA ASP A 211 18.76 15.17 -2.63
C ASP A 211 18.77 14.99 -1.12
N GLY A 212 18.62 13.75 -0.65
CA GLY A 212 18.47 13.46 0.76
C GLY A 212 18.46 11.99 1.14
N ILE A 213 18.46 11.74 2.45
CA ILE A 213 18.47 10.41 3.05
C ILE A 213 17.04 9.95 3.30
N VAL A 214 16.73 8.71 2.92
CA VAL A 214 15.43 8.09 3.18
C VAL A 214 15.27 7.82 4.67
N GLU A 215 14.32 8.49 5.32
CA GLU A 215 14.02 8.27 6.75
C GLU A 215 12.94 7.21 6.95
N GLU A 216 11.91 7.23 6.11
CA GLU A 216 10.74 6.37 6.28
C GLU A 216 10.07 6.10 4.93
N VAL A 217 9.78 4.83 4.65
CA VAL A 217 8.84 4.45 3.58
C VAL A 217 7.50 4.12 4.24
N GLY A 218 6.56 5.06 4.15
CA GLY A 218 5.20 4.87 4.65
C GLY A 218 4.30 4.19 3.63
N LEU A 219 3.04 3.93 4.01
CA LEU A 219 2.07 3.24 3.14
C LEU A 219 1.77 4.00 1.83
N ARG A 220 1.68 5.34 1.88
CA ARG A 220 1.32 6.20 0.73
C ARG A 220 2.41 7.19 0.32
N SER A 221 3.42 7.38 1.15
CA SER A 221 4.44 8.40 0.96
C SER A 221 5.74 8.01 1.63
N THR A 222 6.84 8.44 1.04
CA THR A 222 8.19 8.29 1.57
C THR A 222 8.69 9.65 2.06
N ARG A 223 9.38 9.65 3.21
CA ARG A 223 10.00 10.84 3.80
C ARG A 223 11.50 10.83 3.57
N LEU A 224 12.01 11.93 3.03
CA LEU A 224 13.42 12.18 2.81
C LEU A 224 13.88 13.33 3.69
N ARG A 225 15.05 13.20 4.33
CA ARG A 225 15.75 14.33 4.94
C ARG A 225 16.77 14.87 3.95
N THR A 226 16.56 16.09 3.47
CA THR A 226 17.50 16.75 2.56
C THR A 226 18.86 16.96 3.24
N LEU A 227 19.91 17.21 2.46
CA LEU A 227 21.22 17.58 3.01
C LEU A 227 21.18 18.85 3.89
N ASP A 228 20.24 19.77 3.62
CA ASP A 228 19.94 20.94 4.46
C ASP A 228 19.18 20.61 5.76
N GLY A 229 18.89 19.34 6.03
CA GLY A 229 18.20 18.88 7.24
C GLY A 229 16.66 18.97 7.22
N ARG A 230 16.03 19.39 6.10
CA ARG A 230 14.57 19.51 5.98
C ARG A 230 13.91 18.17 5.63
N ILE A 231 12.70 17.92 6.14
CA ILE A 231 11.92 16.72 5.78
C ILE A 231 11.03 17.04 4.58
N VAL A 232 11.20 16.28 3.50
CA VAL A 232 10.36 16.30 2.30
C VAL A 232 9.53 15.02 2.28
N THR A 233 8.22 15.14 2.08
CA THR A 233 7.31 13.99 1.98
C THR A 233 6.85 13.85 0.54
N ILE A 234 7.21 12.75 -0.10
CA ILE A 234 6.95 12.50 -1.51
C ILE A 234 5.94 11.35 -1.64
N PRO A 235 4.88 11.47 -2.46
CA PRO A 235 3.97 10.37 -2.75
C PRO A 235 4.74 9.15 -3.30
N ASN A 236 4.39 7.94 -2.86
CA ASN A 236 5.10 6.73 -3.29
C ASN A 236 5.05 6.52 -4.81
N SER A 237 3.95 6.90 -5.45
CA SER A 237 3.78 6.81 -6.92
C SER A 237 4.85 7.58 -7.69
N THR A 238 5.42 8.65 -7.12
CA THR A 238 6.51 9.40 -7.75
C THR A 238 7.76 8.52 -7.95
N PHE A 239 8.06 7.60 -7.02
CA PHE A 239 9.24 6.73 -7.10
C PHE A 239 9.08 5.58 -8.11
N THR A 240 7.84 5.25 -8.49
CA THR A 240 7.55 4.26 -9.53
C THR A 240 7.38 4.91 -10.90
N ASP A 241 6.91 6.17 -10.95
CA ASP A 241 6.67 6.90 -12.19
C ASP A 241 7.92 7.62 -12.72
N LYS A 242 8.92 7.87 -11.87
CA LYS A 242 10.12 8.65 -12.17
C LYS A 242 11.39 7.86 -11.89
N SER A 243 12.47 8.21 -12.58
CA SER A 243 13.80 7.65 -12.30
C SER A 243 14.32 8.14 -10.95
N VAL A 244 14.80 7.22 -10.13
CA VAL A 244 15.45 7.50 -8.85
C VAL A 244 16.93 7.18 -8.96
N VAL A 245 17.79 8.10 -8.56
CA VAL A 245 19.24 7.84 -8.49
C VAL A 245 19.58 7.47 -7.05
N ASN A 246 20.04 6.23 -6.84
CA ASN A 246 20.54 5.79 -5.54
C ASN A 246 22.04 6.11 -5.43
N ILE A 247 22.35 7.13 -4.63
CA ILE A 247 23.72 7.62 -4.43
C ILE A 247 24.50 6.68 -3.52
N THR A 248 23.84 6.12 -2.51
CA THR A 248 24.47 5.19 -1.55
C THR A 248 24.89 3.87 -2.20
N SER A 249 24.18 3.40 -3.22
CA SER A 249 24.54 2.15 -3.92
C SER A 249 25.75 2.26 -4.85
N GLN A 250 26.37 3.44 -4.96
CA GLN A 250 27.52 3.66 -5.82
C GLN A 250 28.74 2.86 -5.31
N PRO A 251 29.37 1.99 -6.14
CA PRO A 251 30.51 1.17 -5.72
C PRO A 251 31.79 1.97 -5.49
N SER A 252 31.96 3.10 -6.17
CA SER A 252 33.02 4.07 -5.92
C SER A 252 32.70 5.41 -6.57
N LEU A 253 33.15 6.50 -5.93
CA LEU A 253 32.90 7.86 -6.38
C LEU A 253 33.87 8.26 -7.48
N LYS A 254 33.37 8.34 -8.72
CA LYS A 254 34.13 8.81 -9.88
C LYS A 254 34.43 10.30 -9.78
N ILE A 255 35.70 10.67 -9.77
CA ILE A 255 36.18 12.05 -9.87
C ILE A 255 36.78 12.27 -11.25
N LYS A 256 36.46 13.42 -11.86
CA LYS A 256 37.01 13.86 -13.13
C LYS A 256 37.76 15.17 -12.92
N LEU A 257 39.08 15.13 -13.07
CA LEU A 257 39.97 16.28 -12.96
C LEU A 257 40.56 16.58 -14.33
N ASN A 258 40.51 17.84 -14.76
CA ASN A 258 41.22 18.30 -15.96
C ASN A 258 42.39 19.16 -15.49
N LEU A 259 43.60 18.72 -15.78
CA LEU A 259 44.83 19.45 -15.46
C LEU A 259 45.34 20.11 -16.74
N GLY A 260 45.69 21.39 -16.66
CA GLY A 260 46.30 22.11 -17.78
C GLY A 260 47.79 22.29 -17.53
N LEU A 261 48.62 21.81 -18.46
CA LEU A 261 50.06 22.09 -18.48
C LEU A 261 50.36 23.18 -19.51
N THR A 262 51.46 23.89 -19.32
CA THR A 262 51.91 24.93 -20.25
C THR A 262 52.35 24.35 -21.60
N TYR A 263 52.28 25.14 -22.67
CA TYR A 263 52.56 24.69 -24.05
C TYR A 263 54.03 24.37 -24.35
N ASP A 264 54.94 24.76 -23.46
CA ASP A 264 56.35 24.37 -23.47
C ASP A 264 56.59 22.97 -22.89
N THR A 265 55.55 22.30 -22.35
CA THR A 265 55.63 20.89 -21.96
C THR A 265 55.77 20.00 -23.18
N ASP A 266 56.91 19.31 -23.30
CA ASP A 266 57.19 18.38 -24.38
C ASP A 266 56.52 17.01 -24.19
N GLU A 267 56.64 16.12 -25.18
CA GLU A 267 56.09 14.75 -25.14
C GLU A 267 56.53 13.99 -23.88
N LYS A 268 57.80 14.14 -23.49
CA LYS A 268 58.36 13.45 -22.32
C LYS A 268 57.80 14.00 -21.02
N GLY A 269 57.66 15.32 -20.90
CA GLY A 269 57.00 15.98 -19.77
C GLY A 269 55.55 15.54 -19.65
N MET A 270 54.83 15.45 -20.78
CA MET A 270 53.46 14.96 -20.82
C MET A 270 53.36 13.51 -20.31
N GLN A 271 54.19 12.61 -20.83
CA GLN A 271 54.22 11.21 -20.37
C GLN A 271 54.58 11.11 -18.88
N LYS A 272 55.56 11.90 -18.42
CA LYS A 272 55.93 11.96 -17.00
C LYS A 272 54.77 12.42 -16.11
N GLY A 273 53.98 13.40 -16.56
CA GLY A 273 52.77 13.83 -15.86
C GLY A 273 51.74 12.70 -15.74
N ILE A 274 51.53 11.95 -16.82
CA ILE A 274 50.65 10.77 -16.84
C ILE A 274 51.14 9.70 -15.86
N ASP A 275 52.45 9.39 -15.87
CA ASP A 275 53.05 8.39 -14.99
C ASP A 275 52.94 8.77 -13.51
N ILE A 276 53.15 10.06 -13.18
CA ILE A 276 52.97 10.57 -11.82
C ILE A 276 51.53 10.37 -11.34
N LEU A 277 50.54 10.66 -12.18
CA LEU A 277 49.13 10.50 -11.82
C LEU A 277 48.76 9.03 -11.58
N ASN A 278 49.24 8.11 -12.43
CA ASN A 278 49.09 6.67 -12.21
C ASN A 278 49.73 6.24 -10.88
N GLN A 279 50.93 6.74 -10.58
CA GLN A 279 51.63 6.42 -9.34
C GLN A 279 50.90 6.98 -8.10
N ILE A 280 50.31 8.18 -8.18
CA ILE A 280 49.52 8.74 -7.09
C ILE A 280 48.34 7.82 -6.76
N VAL A 281 47.68 7.23 -7.76
CA VAL A 281 46.60 6.26 -7.52
C VAL A 281 47.14 5.00 -6.84
N ALA A 282 48.25 4.44 -7.32
CA ALA A 282 48.87 3.25 -6.73
C ALA A 282 49.31 3.48 -5.27
N ASP A 283 49.86 4.65 -4.97
CA ASP A 283 50.35 4.99 -3.62
C ASP A 283 49.20 5.26 -2.62
N ASN A 284 47.98 5.56 -3.11
CA ASN A 284 46.81 5.90 -2.29
C ASN A 284 45.69 4.85 -2.41
N HIS A 285 46.05 3.57 -2.54
CA HIS A 285 45.12 2.43 -2.63
C HIS A 285 44.26 2.23 -1.37
N ASP A 286 44.56 2.89 -0.26
CA ASP A 286 43.75 2.91 0.95
C ASP A 286 42.45 3.72 0.76
N ILE A 287 42.50 4.79 -0.04
CA ILE A 287 41.36 5.69 -0.30
C ILE A 287 40.80 5.60 -1.71
N LEU A 288 41.58 5.11 -2.68
CA LEU A 288 41.20 5.00 -4.08
C LEU A 288 41.08 3.54 -4.55
N ASP A 289 40.25 3.30 -5.56
CA ASP A 289 40.33 2.08 -6.35
C ASP A 289 41.60 2.08 -7.22
N GLU A 290 42.10 0.90 -7.54
CA GLU A 290 43.29 0.73 -8.38
C GLU A 290 43.05 1.16 -9.84
N THR A 291 41.78 1.26 -10.26
CA THR A 291 41.41 1.68 -11.61
C THR A 291 41.47 3.19 -11.73
N CYS A 292 42.21 3.68 -12.72
CA CYS A 292 42.17 5.07 -13.14
C CYS A 292 42.34 5.19 -14.66
N GLU A 293 41.87 6.29 -15.21
CA GLU A 293 42.10 6.65 -16.61
C GLU A 293 42.83 7.99 -16.63
N VAL A 294 44.03 7.98 -17.19
CA VAL A 294 44.85 9.18 -17.36
C VAL A 294 45.24 9.28 -18.82
N GLY A 295 45.10 10.46 -19.42
CA GLY A 295 45.55 10.66 -20.79
C GLY A 295 45.62 12.12 -21.20
N PHE A 296 46.42 12.39 -22.22
CA PHE A 296 46.44 13.68 -22.90
C PHE A 296 45.15 13.82 -23.73
N LYS A 297 44.31 14.79 -23.35
CA LYS A 297 42.92 14.91 -23.81
C LYS A 297 42.79 15.89 -24.97
N ASP A 298 43.35 17.08 -24.83
CA ASP A 298 43.12 18.18 -25.76
C ASP A 298 44.23 19.24 -25.74
N PHE A 299 44.34 19.96 -26.86
CA PHE A 299 45.07 21.22 -26.97
C PHE A 299 44.07 22.36 -26.70
N GLY A 300 44.11 22.96 -25.51
CA GLY A 300 43.20 24.05 -25.12
C GLY A 300 43.78 25.44 -25.40
N ASP A 301 42.95 26.49 -25.28
CA ASP A 301 43.34 27.87 -25.64
C ASP A 301 44.59 28.37 -24.91
N PHE A 302 44.80 27.92 -23.66
CA PHE A 302 45.92 28.35 -22.80
C PHE A 302 46.77 27.19 -22.26
N SER A 303 46.44 25.93 -22.57
CA SER A 303 47.05 24.77 -21.92
C SER A 303 46.97 23.48 -22.75
N LEU A 304 47.93 22.58 -22.54
CA LEU A 304 47.84 21.17 -22.91
C LEU A 304 47.07 20.41 -21.81
N GLY A 305 45.90 19.86 -22.15
CA GLY A 305 44.98 19.26 -21.19
C GLY A 305 45.25 17.78 -20.93
N ILE A 306 45.47 17.43 -19.66
CA ILE A 306 45.44 16.05 -19.16
C ILE A 306 44.08 15.78 -18.52
N LEU A 307 43.42 14.72 -18.95
CA LEU A 307 42.24 14.18 -18.28
C LEU A 307 42.67 13.12 -17.28
N PHE A 308 42.34 13.33 -16.01
CA PHE A 308 42.55 12.37 -14.93
C PHE A 308 41.21 11.95 -14.32
N ILE A 309 40.89 10.67 -14.44
CA ILE A 309 39.71 10.04 -13.84
C ILE A 309 40.19 9.02 -12.83
N TYR A 310 39.73 9.15 -11.59
CA TYR A 310 40.00 8.22 -10.51
C TYR A 310 38.74 7.98 -9.68
N PHE A 311 38.72 6.88 -8.93
CA PHE A 311 37.54 6.47 -8.17
C PHE A 311 37.87 6.40 -6.69
N ILE A 312 37.11 7.12 -5.86
CA ILE A 312 37.25 7.12 -4.40
C ILE A 312 36.40 5.99 -3.82
N LYS A 313 36.97 5.20 -2.92
CA LYS A 313 36.26 4.11 -2.25
C LYS A 313 35.08 4.62 -1.41
N PRO A 314 33.96 3.87 -1.31
CA PRO A 314 32.77 4.30 -0.55
C PRO A 314 33.06 4.59 0.92
N GLU A 315 34.01 3.86 1.49
CA GLU A 315 34.41 3.98 2.91
C GLU A 315 35.12 5.31 3.19
N SER A 316 35.66 5.95 2.16
CA SER A 316 36.51 7.13 2.28
C SER A 316 35.72 8.42 2.20
N HIS A 317 36.10 9.40 3.00
CA HIS A 317 35.46 10.70 2.99
C HIS A 317 35.82 11.48 1.71
N TRP A 318 34.84 11.66 0.82
CA TRP A 318 35.02 12.23 -0.52
C TRP A 318 35.88 13.50 -0.58
N LEU A 319 35.62 14.46 0.30
CA LEU A 319 36.33 15.76 0.29
C LEU A 319 37.78 15.60 0.77
N ASN A 320 38.01 14.73 1.75
CA ASN A 320 39.35 14.52 2.29
C ASN A 320 40.21 13.75 1.29
N SER A 321 39.64 12.74 0.64
CA SER A 321 40.32 12.02 -0.43
C SER A 321 40.69 12.95 -1.59
N GLN A 322 39.78 13.80 -2.07
CA GLN A 322 40.11 14.80 -3.09
C GLN A 322 41.21 15.77 -2.62
N HIS A 323 41.17 16.22 -1.36
CA HIS A 323 42.20 17.10 -0.80
C HIS A 323 43.59 16.46 -0.82
N ILE A 324 43.70 15.19 -0.40
CA ILE A 324 44.97 14.44 -0.40
C ILE A 324 45.51 14.31 -1.83
N ILE A 325 44.67 13.85 -2.76
CA ILE A 325 45.07 13.66 -4.16
C ILE A 325 45.49 14.97 -4.81
N ASN A 326 44.73 16.05 -4.64
CA ASN A 326 45.08 17.36 -5.20
C ASN A 326 46.42 17.88 -4.65
N LYS A 327 46.74 17.63 -3.38
CA LYS A 327 48.04 18.01 -2.80
C LYS A 327 49.20 17.18 -3.33
N GLU A 328 49.00 15.87 -3.50
CA GLU A 328 50.02 14.99 -4.10
C GLU A 328 50.30 15.37 -5.56
N ILE A 329 49.26 15.69 -6.33
CA ILE A 329 49.40 16.20 -7.70
C ILE A 329 50.25 17.47 -7.70
N LEU A 330 49.86 18.47 -6.90
CA LEU A 330 50.57 19.75 -6.83
C LEU A 330 52.04 19.56 -6.45
N LYS A 331 52.32 18.73 -5.44
CA LYS A 331 53.67 18.45 -4.96
C LYS A 331 54.52 17.78 -6.04
N ARG A 332 54.06 16.64 -6.59
CA ARG A 332 54.85 15.82 -7.51
C ARG A 332 55.03 16.47 -8.88
N PHE A 333 54.04 17.23 -9.35
CA PHE A 333 54.16 17.99 -10.60
C PHE A 333 55.22 19.09 -10.47
N ASN A 334 55.22 19.84 -9.36
CA ASN A 334 56.23 20.86 -9.08
C ASN A 334 57.63 20.25 -8.96
N GLU A 335 57.79 19.14 -8.22
CA GLU A 335 59.06 18.40 -8.11
C GLU A 335 59.56 17.86 -9.47
N ALA A 336 58.63 17.55 -10.38
CA ALA A 336 58.93 17.06 -11.71
C ALA A 336 59.24 18.15 -12.75
N GLY A 337 59.06 19.43 -12.40
CA GLY A 337 59.20 20.57 -13.30
C GLY A 337 58.03 20.73 -14.29
N LEU A 338 56.85 20.20 -13.95
CA LEU A 338 55.65 20.34 -14.78
C LEU A 338 54.85 21.56 -14.32
N GLU A 339 54.80 22.59 -15.15
CA GLU A 339 54.13 23.84 -14.81
C GLU A 339 52.63 23.80 -15.16
N PHE A 340 51.79 24.17 -14.19
CA PHE A 340 50.36 24.33 -14.42
C PHE A 340 50.11 25.61 -15.22
N ALA A 341 49.36 25.46 -16.30
CA ALA A 341 48.97 26.58 -17.13
C ALA A 341 48.01 27.52 -16.40
N PHE A 342 48.18 28.81 -16.66
CA PHE A 342 47.27 29.88 -16.28
C PHE A 342 46.84 30.63 -17.56
N PRO A 343 45.71 31.34 -17.55
CA PRO A 343 45.30 32.14 -18.69
C PRO A 343 46.42 33.13 -19.09
N THR A 344 46.92 33.00 -20.32
CA THR A 344 48.01 33.83 -20.86
C THR A 344 47.55 34.57 -22.11
N GLN A 345 48.11 35.76 -22.32
CA GLN A 345 47.86 36.55 -23.52
C GLN A 345 49.16 37.17 -24.00
N THR A 346 49.38 37.16 -25.32
CA THR A 346 50.50 37.86 -25.93
C THR A 346 50.08 39.29 -26.26
N ILE A 347 50.72 40.27 -25.61
CA ILE A 347 50.49 41.69 -25.89
C ILE A 347 51.47 42.16 -26.96
N LEU A 348 50.96 42.45 -28.15
CA LEU A 348 51.75 43.06 -29.23
C LEU A 348 51.68 44.58 -29.10
N LYS A 349 52.78 45.21 -28.66
CA LYS A 349 52.89 46.67 -28.64
C LYS A 349 53.35 47.15 -30.02
N LYS A 350 52.46 47.82 -30.75
CA LYS A 350 52.77 48.45 -32.04
C LYS A 350 53.49 49.77 -31.76
N GLU A 351 54.79 49.85 -32.05
CA GLU A 351 55.49 51.14 -32.09
C GLU A 351 55.00 51.90 -33.33
N ILE A 352 54.53 53.13 -33.12
CA ILE A 352 53.97 54.02 -34.15
C ILE A 352 55.05 54.95 -34.65
#